data_AF-A0A953D3Z7-F1
#
_entry.id   AF-A0A953D3Z7-F1
#
_cell.length_a   1.000
_cell.length_b   1.000
_cell.length_c   1.000
_cell.angle_alpha   90.00
_cell.angle_beta   90.00
_cell.angle_gamma   90.00
#
_symmetry.space_group_name_H-M   'P 1'
#
loop_
_entity.id
_entity.type
_entity.pdbx_description
1 polymer ?
#
loop_
_entity_poly.entity_id
_entity_poly.type
_entity_poly.pdbx_seq_one_letter_code
_entity_poly.pdbx_strand_id
1 'polypeptide(L)'
;MSQNTSSAQQAAELLRGSFLQQPFGAIRFWRFAVVRPHDQAYTLVSTHADADRLDLAFVHASGQGLPGLISVWQPEGVNVSSRGVTIKTAARVRMDDSEAWTDDGSKYHIRTPRGEGAFDIGEADALTLEI
;
A
#
# COMPACT_ATOMS: atom_id res chain seq x y z
N MET A 1 -24.29 -0.71 -20.86
CA MET A 1 -23.52 -1.71 -20.09
C MET A 1 -22.62 -0.95 -19.15
N SER A 2 -23.03 -0.78 -17.89
CA SER A 2 -22.18 -0.14 -16.87
C SER A 2 -21.10 -1.14 -16.49
N GLN A 3 -19.83 -0.83 -16.78
CA GLN A 3 -18.73 -1.65 -16.31
C GLN A 3 -18.69 -1.54 -14.78
N ASN A 4 -18.87 -2.67 -14.09
CA ASN A 4 -18.73 -2.74 -12.65
C ASN A 4 -17.22 -2.79 -12.36
N THR A 5 -16.60 -1.61 -12.26
CA THR A 5 -15.16 -1.46 -12.07
C THR A 5 -14.74 -2.07 -10.73
N SER A 6 -13.73 -2.95 -10.69
CA SER A 6 -13.27 -3.57 -9.44
C SER A 6 -12.73 -2.51 -8.46
N SER A 7 -12.73 -2.81 -7.17
CA SER A 7 -12.21 -1.88 -6.16
C SER A 7 -10.73 -1.54 -6.39
N ALA A 8 -9.93 -2.52 -6.83
CA ALA A 8 -8.54 -2.32 -7.24
C ALA A 8 -8.41 -1.36 -8.43
N GLN A 9 -9.28 -1.48 -9.44
CA GLN A 9 -9.26 -0.60 -10.60
C GLN A 9 -9.68 0.83 -10.23
N GLN A 10 -10.71 0.99 -9.39
CA GLN A 10 -11.11 2.30 -8.86
C GLN A 10 -9.97 2.94 -8.05
N ALA A 11 -9.30 2.16 -7.20
CA ALA A 11 -8.14 2.63 -6.43
C ALA A 11 -6.99 3.07 -7.34
N ALA A 12 -6.66 2.28 -8.37
CA ALA A 12 -5.60 2.61 -9.32
C ALA A 12 -5.88 3.91 -10.07
N GLU A 13 -7.13 4.14 -10.50
CA GLU A 13 -7.57 5.36 -11.17
C GLU A 13 -7.50 6.58 -10.25
N LEU A 14 -7.97 6.46 -9.02
CA LEU A 14 -7.93 7.52 -8.01
C LEU A 14 -6.48 7.95 -7.71
N LEU A 15 -5.61 6.98 -7.46
CA LEU A 15 -4.19 7.24 -7.17
C LEU A 15 -3.46 7.84 -8.37
N ARG A 16 -3.82 7.40 -9.58
CA ARG A 16 -3.25 7.94 -10.82
C ARG A 16 -3.59 9.42 -10.98
N GLY A 17 -4.81 9.83 -10.63
CA GLY A 17 -5.28 11.20 -10.75
C GLY A 17 -4.73 12.15 -9.68
N SER A 18 -4.22 11.64 -8.56
CA SER A 18 -3.90 12.48 -7.39
C SER A 18 -2.45 12.41 -6.91
N PHE A 19 -1.74 11.29 -7.08
CA PHE A 19 -0.43 11.07 -6.41
C PHE A 19 0.70 10.58 -7.30
N LEU A 20 0.52 10.50 -8.63
CA LEU A 20 1.67 10.26 -9.50
C LEU A 20 2.74 11.35 -9.29
N GLN A 21 3.99 10.91 -9.25
CA GLN A 21 5.18 11.73 -9.01
C GLN A 21 5.24 12.40 -7.63
N GLN A 22 4.37 12.01 -6.69
CA GLN A 22 4.45 12.47 -5.31
C GLN A 22 5.37 11.56 -4.49
N PRO A 23 6.28 12.11 -3.67
CA PRO A 23 7.07 11.34 -2.72
C PRO A 23 6.23 10.97 -1.50
N PHE A 24 6.45 9.77 -0.98
CA PHE A 24 5.93 9.31 0.30
C PHE A 24 7.10 8.99 1.24
N GLY A 25 7.12 9.64 2.41
CA GLY A 25 8.15 9.47 3.44
C GLY A 25 7.89 8.34 4.43
N ALA A 26 6.69 7.73 4.43
CA ALA A 26 6.41 6.56 5.26
C ALA A 26 5.40 5.60 4.61
N ILE A 27 5.64 4.31 4.81
CA ILE A 27 4.79 3.21 4.30
C ILE A 27 4.52 2.26 5.47
N ARG A 28 3.23 2.06 5.78
CA ARG A 28 2.80 1.19 6.89
C ARG A 28 1.81 0.14 6.45
N PHE A 29 1.96 -1.08 6.98
CA PHE A 29 1.00 -2.17 6.87
C PHE A 29 0.36 -2.39 8.24
N TRP A 30 -0.94 -2.13 8.39
CA TRP A 30 -1.62 -2.21 9.69
C TRP A 30 -0.83 -1.57 10.85
N ARG A 31 -0.39 -0.31 10.64
CA ARG A 31 0.49 0.50 11.52
C ARG A 31 1.96 0.05 11.63
N PHE A 32 2.33 -1.16 11.19
CA PHE A 32 3.73 -1.57 11.16
C PHE A 32 4.48 -0.79 10.08
N ALA A 33 5.53 -0.07 10.47
CA ALA A 33 6.34 0.72 9.54
C ALA A 33 7.31 -0.16 8.75
N VAL A 34 7.00 -0.35 7.47
CA VAL A 34 7.88 -1.02 6.49
C VAL A 34 8.90 -0.02 5.96
N VAL A 35 8.47 1.21 5.68
CA VAL A 35 9.34 2.37 5.52
C VAL A 35 9.03 3.35 6.63
N ARG A 36 10.03 3.64 7.46
CA ARG A 36 9.89 4.55 8.60
C ARG A 36 9.96 6.01 8.14
N PRO A 37 9.22 6.92 8.80
CA PRO A 37 9.35 8.35 8.56
C PRO A 37 10.81 8.79 8.62
N HIS A 38 11.20 9.65 7.68
CA HIS A 38 12.54 10.26 7.59
C HIS A 38 13.71 9.30 7.28
N ASP A 39 13.50 7.98 7.21
CA ASP A 39 14.55 7.05 6.78
C ASP A 39 14.79 7.17 5.26
N GLN A 40 13.71 7.14 4.47
CA GLN A 40 13.72 7.18 3.01
C GLN A 40 12.43 7.80 2.46
N ALA A 41 12.44 8.20 1.20
CA ALA A 41 11.24 8.64 0.48
C ALA A 41 11.11 7.92 -0.87
N TYR A 42 9.89 7.57 -1.24
CA TYR A 42 9.57 6.82 -2.44
C TYR A 42 8.53 7.56 -3.28
N THR A 43 8.84 7.78 -4.56
CA THR A 43 7.95 8.44 -5.50
C THR A 43 7.10 7.42 -6.23
N LEU A 44 5.78 7.57 -6.18
CA LEU A 44 4.84 6.73 -6.94
C LEU A 44 4.94 7.09 -8.42
N VAL A 45 5.37 6.14 -9.26
CA VAL A 45 5.59 6.38 -10.70
C VAL A 45 4.55 5.71 -11.59
N SER A 46 3.92 4.63 -11.13
CA SER A 46 2.83 4.01 -11.86
C SER A 46 1.85 3.27 -10.94
N THR A 47 0.62 3.15 -11.41
CA THR A 47 -0.44 2.37 -10.77
C THR A 47 -1.04 1.43 -11.80
N HIS A 48 -1.24 0.18 -11.40
CA HIS A 48 -1.87 -0.84 -12.23
C HIS A 48 -2.88 -1.63 -11.39
N ALA A 49 -3.93 -2.10 -12.03
CA ALA A 49 -4.89 -3.00 -11.40
C ALA A 49 -5.05 -4.23 -12.27
N ASP A 50 -5.01 -5.40 -11.65
CA ASP A 50 -5.22 -6.69 -12.27
C ASP A 50 -6.24 -7.46 -11.43
N ALA A 51 -7.46 -7.60 -11.94
CA ALA A 51 -8.61 -8.14 -11.23
C ALA A 51 -8.83 -7.50 -9.84
N ASP A 52 -8.48 -8.21 -8.77
CA ASP A 52 -8.61 -7.80 -7.37
C ASP A 52 -7.30 -7.29 -6.75
N ARG A 53 -6.21 -7.23 -7.53
CA ARG A 53 -4.90 -6.73 -7.09
C ARG A 53 -4.63 -5.31 -7.60
N LEU A 54 -4.25 -4.43 -6.70
CA LEU A 54 -3.69 -3.12 -6.98
C LEU A 54 -2.17 -3.18 -6.86
N ASP A 55 -1.46 -2.75 -7.90
CA ASP A 55 0.01 -2.66 -7.94
C ASP A 55 0.44 -1.19 -8.03
N LEU A 56 1.34 -0.79 -7.15
CA LEU A 56 1.88 0.56 -7.02
C LEU A 56 3.40 0.49 -7.19
N ALA A 57 3.92 1.01 -8.30
CA ALA A 57 5.35 1.02 -8.54
C ALA A 57 5.97 2.31 -8.01
N PHE A 58 7.03 2.17 -7.23
CA PHE A 58 7.76 3.28 -6.63
C PHE A 58 9.20 3.30 -7.08
N VAL A 59 9.79 4.48 -7.15
CA VAL A 59 11.25 4.66 -7.23
C VAL A 59 11.71 5.41 -6.00
N HIS A 60 12.93 5.15 -5.53
CA HIS A 60 13.49 5.97 -4.47
C HIS A 60 13.58 7.43 -4.93
N ALA A 61 13.27 8.38 -4.05
CA ALA A 61 13.18 9.80 -4.39
C ALA A 61 14.51 10.40 -4.87
N SER A 62 15.66 9.79 -4.53
CA SER A 62 16.97 10.19 -5.09
C SER A 62 17.21 9.72 -6.53
N GLY A 63 16.31 8.92 -7.09
CA GLY A 63 16.48 8.27 -8.40
C GLY A 63 17.47 7.10 -8.41
N GLN A 64 17.98 6.68 -7.25
CA GLN A 64 18.90 5.55 -7.11
C GLN A 64 18.17 4.27 -6.67
N GLY A 65 18.68 3.11 -7.09
CA GLY A 65 18.12 1.81 -6.75
C GLY A 65 17.10 1.28 -7.76
N LEU A 66 16.64 0.06 -7.54
CA LEU A 66 15.61 -0.55 -8.37
C LEU A 66 14.22 -0.05 -7.96
N PRO A 67 13.26 0.02 -8.89
CA PRO A 67 11.88 0.29 -8.54
C PRO A 67 11.35 -0.76 -7.57
N GLY A 68 10.71 -0.30 -6.49
CA GLY A 68 9.97 -1.15 -5.57
C GLY A 68 8.52 -1.31 -6.02
N LEU A 69 7.87 -2.38 -5.57
CA LEU A 69 6.46 -2.66 -5.88
C LEU A 69 5.69 -2.89 -4.60
N ILE A 70 4.62 -2.11 -4.38
CA ILE A 70 3.60 -2.43 -3.38
C ILE A 70 2.42 -3.09 -4.09
N SER A 71 2.10 -4.32 -3.72
CA SER A 71 0.92 -5.04 -4.19
C SER A 71 -0.11 -5.14 -3.06
N VAL A 72 -1.36 -4.82 -3.34
CA VAL A 72 -2.49 -4.86 -2.40
C VAL A 72 -3.58 -5.73 -2.98
N TRP A 73 -3.94 -6.82 -2.29
CA TRP A 73 -5.01 -7.74 -2.70
C TRP A 73 -6.31 -7.38 -2.02
N GLN A 74 -7.38 -7.32 -2.82
CA GLN A 74 -8.73 -6.95 -2.40
C GLN A 74 -8.76 -5.63 -1.62
N PRO A 75 -8.21 -4.53 -2.18
CA PRO A 75 -8.23 -3.24 -1.51
C PRO A 75 -9.66 -2.72 -1.40
N GLU A 76 -10.06 -2.23 -0.23
CA GLU A 76 -11.32 -1.52 -0.06
C GLU A 76 -11.15 -0.26 0.80
N GLY A 77 -12.07 0.70 0.63
CA GLY A 77 -12.10 1.93 1.40
C GLY A 77 -10.89 2.84 1.14
N VAL A 78 -10.47 2.96 -0.12
CA VAL A 78 -9.36 3.87 -0.48
C VAL A 78 -9.76 5.31 -0.21
N ASN A 79 -8.94 6.02 0.56
CA ASN A 79 -9.10 7.44 0.85
C ASN A 79 -7.82 8.19 0.45
N VAL A 80 -8.03 9.38 -0.11
CA VAL A 80 -6.98 10.28 -0.57
C VAL A 80 -7.17 11.63 0.10
N SER A 81 -6.09 12.16 0.67
CA SER A 81 -6.09 13.44 1.38
C SER A 81 -4.78 14.19 1.16
N SER A 82 -4.69 15.42 1.68
CA SER A 82 -3.44 16.18 1.66
C SER A 82 -2.30 15.53 2.47
N ARG A 83 -2.59 14.52 3.29
CA ARG A 83 -1.59 13.77 4.07
C ARG A 83 -1.09 12.50 3.36
N GLY A 84 -1.68 12.15 2.22
CA GLY A 84 -1.36 10.95 1.45
C GLY A 84 -2.57 10.03 1.28
N VAL A 85 -2.34 8.73 1.35
CA VAL A 85 -3.28 7.68 0.95
C VAL A 85 -3.50 6.71 2.10
N THR A 86 -4.76 6.30 2.30
CA THR A 86 -5.08 5.12 3.12
C THR A 86 -5.91 4.12 2.34
N ILE A 87 -5.74 2.83 2.66
CA ILE A 87 -6.60 1.74 2.22
C ILE A 87 -7.08 1.05 3.49
N LYS A 88 -8.39 1.07 3.74
CA LYS A 88 -8.97 0.64 5.01
C LYS A 88 -8.76 -0.86 5.24
N THR A 89 -9.10 -1.68 4.25
CA THR A 89 -8.99 -3.14 4.34
C THR A 89 -8.30 -3.70 3.10
N ALA A 90 -7.60 -4.82 3.29
CA ALA A 90 -7.01 -5.63 2.24
C ALA A 90 -6.86 -7.05 2.77
N ALA A 91 -6.94 -8.05 1.89
CA ALA A 91 -6.59 -9.43 2.26
C ALA A 91 -5.09 -9.56 2.52
N ARG A 92 -4.28 -8.79 1.77
CA ARG A 92 -2.82 -8.84 1.82
C ARG A 92 -2.20 -7.57 1.27
N VAL A 93 -1.06 -7.19 1.83
CA VAL A 93 -0.17 -6.13 1.33
C VAL A 93 1.26 -6.65 1.28
N ARG A 94 1.97 -6.41 0.19
CA ARG A 94 3.37 -6.81 0.04
C ARG A 94 4.19 -5.66 -0.51
N MET A 95 5.40 -5.48 0.02
CA MET A 95 6.46 -4.65 -0.54
C MET A 95 7.78 -5.42 -0.43
N ASP A 96 8.37 -5.76 -1.57
CA ASP A 96 9.62 -6.51 -1.67
C ASP A 96 9.59 -7.82 -0.83
N ASP A 97 10.44 -7.91 0.19
CA ASP A 97 10.56 -9.05 1.13
C ASP A 97 9.69 -8.88 2.39
N SER A 98 8.87 -7.82 2.47
CA SER A 98 7.90 -7.60 3.54
C SER A 98 6.48 -7.87 3.05
N GLU A 99 5.75 -8.71 3.77
CA GLU A 99 4.38 -9.11 3.43
C GLU A 99 3.53 -9.13 4.70
N ALA A 100 2.32 -8.59 4.63
CA ALA A 100 1.34 -8.66 5.70
C ALA A 100 -0.03 -9.12 5.16
N TRP A 101 -0.73 -9.96 5.91
CA TRP A 101 -2.01 -10.51 5.50
C TRP A 101 -2.94 -10.72 6.70
N THR A 102 -4.23 -10.90 6.42
CA THR A 102 -5.24 -11.19 7.44
C THR A 102 -6.00 -12.46 7.07
N ASP A 103 -6.29 -13.30 8.07
CA ASP A 103 -7.06 -14.53 7.88
C ASP A 103 -8.56 -14.29 8.10
N ASP A 104 -8.92 -13.47 9.09
CA ASP A 104 -10.31 -13.26 9.53
C ASP A 104 -10.66 -11.79 9.84
N GLY A 105 -9.75 -10.85 9.58
CA GLY A 105 -9.94 -9.41 9.84
C GLY A 105 -9.74 -8.98 11.30
N SER A 106 -9.45 -9.89 12.24
CA SER A 106 -9.18 -9.56 13.64
C SER A 106 -7.69 -9.28 13.90
N LYS A 107 -6.84 -10.09 13.27
CA LYS A 107 -5.38 -10.00 13.34
C LYS A 107 -4.77 -9.85 11.96
N TYR A 108 -3.59 -9.24 11.93
CA TYR A 108 -2.72 -9.31 10.77
C TYR A 108 -1.46 -10.05 11.15
N HIS A 109 -0.98 -10.84 10.20
CA HIS A 109 0.34 -11.43 10.21
C HIS A 109 1.26 -10.52 9.43
N ILE A 110 2.52 -10.47 9.82
CA ILE A 110 3.55 -9.76 9.06
C ILE A 110 4.83 -10.57 9.04
N ARG A 111 5.38 -10.76 7.85
CA ARG A 111 6.69 -11.33 7.60
C ARG A 111 7.59 -10.25 7.06
N THR A 112 8.79 -10.17 7.61
CA THR A 112 9.89 -9.32 7.14
C THR A 112 11.17 -10.14 7.08
N PRO A 113 12.26 -9.63 6.49
CA PRO A 113 13.57 -10.29 6.55
C PRO A 113 14.07 -10.55 7.99
N ARG A 114 13.51 -9.85 8.99
CA ARG A 114 13.91 -9.96 10.40
C ARG A 114 13.07 -10.95 11.20
N GLY A 115 12.01 -11.51 10.61
CA GLY A 115 11.12 -12.46 11.27
C GLY A 115 9.65 -12.24 10.95
N GLU A 116 8.82 -13.06 11.59
CA GLU A 116 7.37 -13.09 11.41
C GLU A 116 6.66 -12.90 12.75
N GLY A 117 5.48 -12.26 12.73
CA GLY A 117 4.64 -12.06 13.91
C GLY A 117 3.17 -11.87 13.56
N ALA A 118 2.31 -11.89 14.58
CA ALA A 118 0.87 -11.66 14.45
C ALA A 118 0.40 -10.67 15.53
N PHE A 119 -0.42 -9.70 15.13
CA PHE A 119 -0.85 -8.59 15.98
C PHE A 119 -2.33 -8.26 15.74
N ASP A 120 -2.98 -7.66 16.73
CA ASP A 120 -4.36 -7.21 16.58
C ASP A 120 -4.46 -6.02 15.61
N ILE A 121 -5.45 -6.05 14.71
CA ILE A 121 -5.68 -4.99 13.72
C ILE A 121 -6.23 -3.72 14.40
N GLY A 122 -7.21 -3.88 15.30
CA GLY A 122 -7.93 -2.75 15.89
C GLY A 122 -8.53 -1.83 14.81
N GLU A 123 -8.19 -0.55 14.86
CA GLU A 123 -8.65 0.46 13.89
C GLU A 123 -7.63 0.76 12.78
N ALA A 124 -6.58 -0.06 12.65
CA ALA A 124 -5.51 0.17 11.68
C ALA A 124 -6.00 0.03 10.23
N ASP A 125 -5.58 0.96 9.38
CA ASP A 125 -5.74 0.83 7.93
C ASP A 125 -4.73 -0.20 7.39
N ALA A 126 -5.16 -1.01 6.42
CA ALA A 126 -4.32 -2.04 5.80
C ALA A 126 -3.06 -1.45 5.15
N LEU A 127 -3.19 -0.32 4.47
CA LEU A 127 -2.06 0.44 3.93
C LEU A 127 -2.20 1.92 4.29
N THR A 128 -1.10 2.52 4.70
CA THR A 128 -0.95 3.98 4.80
C THR A 128 0.32 4.41 4.06
N LEU A 129 0.17 5.35 3.13
CA LEU A 129 1.25 6.06 2.45
C LEU A 129 1.20 7.53 2.89
N GLU A 130 2.22 7.99 3.61
CA GLU A 130 2.30 9.39 4.10
C GLU A 130 3.33 10.18 3.30
N ILE A 131 2.97 11.42 2.96
CA ILE A 131 3.84 12.39 2.27
C ILE A 131 4.85 12.97 3.25
#